data_AF-A0A0P8AV63-F1
#
_entry.id   AF-A0A0P8AV63-F1
#
_cell.length_a   1.000
_cell.length_b   1.000
_cell.length_c   1.000
_cell.angle_alpha   90.00
_cell.angle_beta   90.00
_cell.angle_gamma   90.00
#
_symmetry.space_group_name_H-M   'P 1'
#
loop_
_entity.id
_entity.type
_entity.pdbx_description
1 polymer ?
#
loop_
_entity_poly.entity_id
_entity_poly.type
_entity_poly.pdbx_seq_one_letter_code
_entity_poly.pdbx_strand_id
1 'polypeptide(L)' 'MSSRLRDRNVWFGLLLGVLGLIYVGSMSASGQAELPHLMAALTVLIPLTLFGVVLRSPWPTAAALAFLVVINLSLG' A
#
# COMPACT_ATOMS: atom_id res chain seq x y z
N MET A 1 2.79 -18.85 20.75
CA MET A 1 3.12 -18.11 19.50
C MET A 1 4.07 -16.97 19.86
N SER A 2 5.32 -17.00 19.35
CA SER A 2 6.38 -16.05 19.71
C SER A 2 6.00 -14.62 19.29
N SER A 3 6.04 -13.68 20.25
CA SER A 3 5.76 -12.24 20.03
C SER A 3 6.57 -11.66 18.88
N ARG A 4 7.82 -12.09 18.72
CA ARG A 4 8.74 -11.63 17.65
C ARG A 4 8.20 -11.83 16.24
N LEU A 5 7.49 -12.93 15.96
CA LEU A 5 6.92 -13.17 14.63
C LEU A 5 5.77 -12.21 14.33
N ARG A 6 5.02 -11.85 15.38
CA ARG A 6 3.87 -10.94 15.28
C ARG A 6 4.31 -9.50 15.04
N ASP A 7 5.39 -9.07 15.70
CA ASP A 7 6.01 -7.76 15.47
C ASP A 7 6.66 -7.66 14.09
N ARG A 8 7.29 -8.75 13.63
CA ARG A 8 7.91 -8.80 12.30
C ARG A 8 6.89 -8.64 11.18
N ASN A 9 5.70 -9.21 11.33
CA ASN A 9 4.60 -9.05 10.37
C ASN A 9 4.09 -7.61 10.29
N VAL A 10 3.99 -6.90 11.42
CA VAL A 10 3.60 -5.49 11.46
C VAL A 10 4.65 -4.62 10.77
N TRP A 11 5.93 -4.84 11.07
CA TRP A 11 7.04 -4.16 10.40
C TRP A 11 7.06 -4.39 8.90
N PHE A 12 6.81 -5.63 8.47
CA PHE A 12 6.71 -5.96 7.05
C PHE A 12 5.54 -5.21 6.40
N GLY A 13 4.38 -5.19 7.06
CA GLY A 13 3.22 -4.42 6.60
C GLY A 13 3.51 -2.91 6.51
N LEU A 14 4.26 -2.33 7.43
CA LEU A 14 4.67 -0.92 7.38
C LEU A 14 5.63 -0.65 6.22
N LEU A 15 6.62 -1.52 6.00
CA LEU A 15 7.54 -1.40 4.86
C LEU A 15 6.78 -1.47 3.52
N LEU A 16 5.80 -2.36 3.41
CA LEU A 16 4.93 -2.44 2.24
C LEU A 16 4.09 -1.17 2.06
N GLY A 17 3.62 -0.57 3.16
CA GLY A 17 2.86 0.70 3.12
C GLY A 17 3.72 1.87 2.64
N VAL A 18 4.94 1.97 3.14
CA VAL A 18 5.93 2.96 2.68
C VAL A 18 6.26 2.76 1.21
N LEU A 19 6.45 1.51 0.77
CA LEU A 19 6.67 1.18 -0.64
C LEU A 19 5.50 1.65 -1.51
N GLY A 20 4.26 1.46 -1.06
CA GLY A 20 3.07 1.95 -1.75
C GLY A 20 3.04 3.48 -1.86
N LEU A 21 3.45 4.21 -0.82
CA LEU A 21 3.54 5.67 -0.86
C LEU A 21 4.59 6.15 -1.85
N ILE A 22 5.76 5.50 -1.89
CA ILE A 22 6.80 5.80 -2.88
C ILE A 22 6.27 5.55 -4.30
N TYR A 23 5.53 4.46 -4.51
CA TYR A 23 4.93 4.13 -5.79
C TYR A 23 3.92 5.19 -6.27
N VAL A 24 3.01 5.63 -5.38
CA VAL A 24 2.07 6.72 -5.66
C VAL A 24 2.79 8.03 -5.95
N GLY A 25 3.86 8.35 -5.20
CA GLY A 25 4.70 9.51 -5.47
C GLY A 25 5.38 9.45 -6.85
N SER A 26 5.86 8.28 -7.25
CA SER A 26 6.45 8.05 -8.57
C SER A 26 5.42 8.24 -9.70
N MET A 27 4.19 7.73 -9.52
CA MET A 27 3.05 7.98 -10.41
C MET A 27 2.76 9.47 -10.59
N SER A 28 2.79 10.23 -9.48
CA SER A 28 2.57 11.67 -9.51
C SER A 28 3.69 12.40 -10.27
N ALA A 29 4.95 11.97 -10.13
CA ALA A 29 6.09 12.59 -10.78
C ALA A 29 6.18 12.28 -12.28
N SER A 30 5.69 11.10 -12.70
CA SER A 30 5.68 10.69 -14.11
C SER A 30 4.56 11.34 -14.93
N GLY A 31 3.63 12.06 -14.29
CA GLY A 31 2.57 12.82 -14.96
C GLY A 31 1.51 11.96 -15.66
N GLN A 32 1.62 10.63 -15.55
CA GLN A 32 0.71 9.64 -16.16
C GLN A 32 -0.59 9.49 -15.36
N ALA A 33 -0.53 9.66 -14.04
CA ALA A 33 -1.69 9.50 -13.17
C ALA A 33 -2.43 10.83 -12.98
N GLU A 34 -3.65 10.93 -13.52
CA GLU A 34 -4.54 12.04 -13.20
C GLU A 34 -4.87 12.07 -11.70
N LEU A 35 -5.17 13.26 -11.16
CA LEU A 35 -5.50 13.49 -9.74
C LEU A 35 -6.50 12.49 -9.12
N PRO A 36 -7.54 11.99 -9.83
CA PRO A 36 -8.45 10.97 -9.30
C PRO A 36 -7.77 9.64 -8.97
N HIS A 37 -6.77 9.23 -9.75
CA HIS A 37 -6.07 7.95 -9.59
C HIS A 37 -5.14 7.98 -8.39
N LEU A 38 -4.47 9.10 -8.16
CA LEU A 38 -3.66 9.32 -6.96
C LEU A 38 -4.52 9.30 -5.68
N MET A 39 -5.70 9.92 -5.73
CA MET A 39 -6.64 9.90 -4.59
C MET A 39 -7.22 8.51 -4.36
N ALA A 40 -7.63 7.80 -5.41
CA ALA A 40 -8.07 6.41 -5.31
C ALA A 40 -6.97 5.53 -4.69
N ALA A 41 -5.74 5.65 -5.19
CA ALA A 41 -4.57 4.95 -4.67
C ALA A 41 -4.34 5.21 -3.16
N LEU A 42 -4.38 6.46 -2.71
CA LEU A 42 -4.19 6.82 -1.30
C LEU A 42 -5.33 6.33 -0.41
N THR A 43 -6.58 6.45 -0.88
CA THR A 43 -7.77 5.97 -0.14
C THR A 43 -7.82 4.46 0.00
N VAL A 44 -7.16 3.71 -0.88
CA VAL A 44 -7.00 2.26 -0.73
C VAL A 44 -5.78 1.94 0.14
N LEU A 45 -4.63 2.58 -0.13
CA LEU A 45 -3.37 2.29 0.55
C LEU A 45 -3.43 2.57 2.04
N ILE A 46 -3.89 3.76 2.45
CA ILE A 46 -3.84 4.19 3.86
C ILE A 46 -4.70 3.28 4.75
N PRO A 47 -5.99 3.02 4.42
CA PRO A 47 -6.84 2.19 5.28
C PRO A 47 -6.39 0.73 5.33
N LEU A 48 -5.99 0.14 4.19
CA LEU A 48 -5.52 -1.26 4.17
C LEU A 48 -4.20 -1.44 4.92
N THR A 49 -3.30 -0.45 4.87
CA THR A 49 -2.07 -0.49 5.66
C THR A 49 -2.39 -0.42 7.16
N LEU A 50 -3.27 0.49 7.58
CA LEU A 50 -3.74 0.58 8.96
C LEU A 50 -4.44 -0.71 9.41
N PHE A 51 -5.27 -1.30 8.55
CA PHE A 51 -5.94 -2.56 8.81
C PHE A 51 -4.95 -3.71 8.98
N GLY A 52 -3.88 -3.75 8.18
CA GLY A 52 -2.77 -4.69 8.35
C GLY A 52 -2.05 -4.56 9.68
N VAL A 53 -1.81 -3.33 10.14
CA VAL A 53 -1.22 -3.06 11.46
C VAL A 53 -2.16 -3.54 12.58
N VAL A 54 -3.45 -3.21 12.52
CA VAL A 54 -4.46 -3.61 13.53
C VAL A 54 -4.60 -5.13 13.59
N LEU A 55 -4.70 -5.80 12.44
CA LEU A 55 -4.77 -7.26 12.36
C LEU A 55 -3.43 -7.95 12.64
N ARG A 56 -2.34 -7.18 12.74
CA ARG A 56 -0.96 -7.67 12.86
C ARG A 56 -0.61 -8.66 11.74
N SER A 57 -1.06 -8.35 10.54
CA SER A 57 -0.96 -9.17 9.34
C SER A 57 -0.44 -8.31 8.18
N PRO A 58 0.53 -8.80 7.38
CA PRO A 58 1.04 -8.06 6.23
C PRO A 58 0.10 -8.16 5.01
N TRP A 59 -0.85 -9.10 5.03
CA TRP A 59 -1.74 -9.39 3.90
C TRP A 59 -2.59 -8.21 3.44
N PRO A 60 -3.22 -7.42 4.33
CA PRO A 60 -3.99 -6.25 3.91
C PRO A 60 -3.14 -5.23 3.15
N THR A 61 -1.92 -4.95 3.61
CA THR A 61 -1.02 -4.03 2.89
C THR A 61 -0.57 -4.60 1.56
N ALA A 62 -0.31 -5.91 1.47
CA ALA A 62 0.03 -6.56 0.20
C ALA A 62 -1.14 -6.46 -0.81
N ALA A 63 -2.38 -6.63 -0.34
CA ALA A 63 -3.57 -6.43 -1.17
C ALA A 63 -3.69 -4.97 -1.67
N ALA A 64 -3.37 -3.99 -0.81
CA ALA A 64 -3.33 -2.59 -1.21
C ALA A 64 -2.33 -2.32 -2.33
N LEU A 65 -1.13 -2.89 -2.22
CA LEU A 65 -0.11 -2.80 -3.28
C LEU A 65 -0.59 -3.46 -4.58
N ALA A 66 -1.27 -4.61 -4.51
CA ALA A 66 -1.85 -5.24 -5.69
C ALA A 66 -2.88 -4.33 -6.37
N PHE A 67 -3.75 -3.66 -5.60
CA PHE A 67 -4.69 -2.66 -6.12
C PHE A 67 -3.99 -1.48 -6.79
N LEU A 68 -2.89 -0.98 -6.20
CA LEU A 68 -2.10 0.10 -6.81
C LEU A 68 -1.54 -0.31 -8.17
N VAL A 69 -1.08 -1.55 -8.31
CA VAL A 69 -0.61 -2.07 -9.59
C VAL A 69 -1.76 -2.13 -10.61
N VAL A 70 -2.96 -2.55 -10.21
CA VAL A 70 -4.13 -2.56 -11.09
C VAL A 70 -4.49 -1.14 -11.56
N ILE A 71 -4.50 -0.16 -10.66
CA ILE A 71 -4.73 1.25 -10.99
C ILE A 71 -3.64 1.76 -11.96
N ASN A 72 -2.39 1.34 -11.78
CA ASN A 72 -1.31 1.71 -12.68
C ASN A 72 -1.47 1.11 -14.07
N LEU A 73 -1.85 -0.16 -14.15
CA LEU A 73 -2.06 -0.84 -15.42
C LEU A 73 -3.25 -0.28 -16.18
N SER A 74 -4.26 0.30 -15.50
CA SER A 74 -5.37 0.98 -16.19
C SER A 74 -5.00 2.35 -16.77
N LEU A 75 -3.84 2.91 -16.38
CA LEU A 75 -3.36 4.21 -16.86
C LEU A 75 -2.48 4.10 -18.12
N GLY A 76 -2.01 2.91 -18.48
CA GLY A 76 -1.19 2.65 -19.67
C GLY A 76 -1.96 1.90 -20.75
#